data_AF-A0A821PRQ5-F1
#
_entry.id   AF-A0A821PRQ5-F1
#
_cell.length_a   1.000
_cell.length_b   1.000
_cell.length_c   1.000
_cell.angle_alpha   90.00
_cell.angle_beta   90.00
_cell.angle_gamma   90.00
#
_symmetry.space_group_name_H-M   'P 1'
#
loop_
_entity.id
_entity.type
_entity.pdbx_description
1 polymer ?
#
loop_
_entity_poly.entity_id
_entity_poly.type
_entity_poly.pdbx_seq_one_letter_code
_entity_poly.pdbx_strand_id
1 'polypeptide(L)'
;VAGGQEEGNGLTQLSCPQGVVVDQLGTVYVADGGNDRIMRWPKGATQESVIVGGNGEGGQSNQLNGPFGLSFDRHGNIYIVDWGNHRVQKFNIDSTT
;
A
#
# COMPACT_ATOMS: atom_id res chain seq x y z
N VAL A 1 -14.90 2.81 4.21
CA VAL A 1 -14.20 3.59 3.18
C VAL A 1 -12.73 3.60 3.58
N ALA A 2 -11.79 3.39 2.66
CA ALA A 2 -10.37 3.58 2.95
C ALA A 2 -10.06 5.09 2.97
N GLY A 3 -9.50 5.60 4.06
CA GLY A 3 -9.36 7.04 4.29
C GLY A 3 -10.68 7.77 4.62
N GLY A 4 -10.65 9.11 4.55
CA GLY A 4 -11.87 9.95 4.50
C GLY A 4 -12.14 10.88 5.69
N GLN A 5 -11.19 11.10 6.60
CA GLN A 5 -11.33 12.08 7.68
C GLN A 5 -10.58 13.38 7.35
N GLU A 6 -9.30 13.27 6.96
CA GLU A 6 -8.44 14.37 6.54
C GLU A 6 -7.16 13.79 5.90
N GLU A 7 -6.36 14.66 5.27
CA GLU A 7 -5.00 14.29 4.86
C GLU A 7 -4.14 14.02 6.09
N GLY A 8 -3.33 12.96 6.04
CA GLY A 8 -2.39 12.66 7.12
C GLY A 8 -1.70 11.32 6.94
N ASN A 9 -0.95 10.93 7.97
CA ASN A 9 -0.13 9.71 7.98
C ASN A 9 -0.59 8.68 9.03
N GLY A 10 -1.70 8.93 9.73
CA GLY A 10 -2.35 7.94 10.59
C GLY A 10 -2.81 6.70 9.81
N LEU A 11 -3.06 5.60 10.51
CA LEU A 11 -3.50 4.34 9.87
C LEU A 11 -4.86 4.44 9.16
N THR A 12 -5.67 5.43 9.52
CA THR A 12 -6.96 5.73 8.90
C THR A 12 -6.91 6.92 7.94
N GLN A 13 -5.73 7.51 7.73
CA GLN A 13 -5.51 8.69 6.89
C GLN A 13 -4.65 8.34 5.68
N LEU A 14 -4.76 9.16 4.64
CA LEU A 14 -4.00 9.04 3.39
C LEU A 14 -3.44 10.42 3.03
N SER A 15 -2.31 10.46 2.33
CA SER A 15 -1.77 11.64 1.67
C SER A 15 -1.44 11.29 0.22
N CYS A 16 -2.00 12.05 -0.73
CA CYS A 16 -1.85 11.82 -2.17
C CYS A 16 -2.03 10.34 -2.60
N PRO A 17 -3.16 9.67 -2.30
CA PRO A 17 -3.38 8.28 -2.71
C PRO A 17 -3.44 8.18 -4.26
N GLN A 18 -2.64 7.30 -4.85
CA GLN A 18 -2.42 7.22 -6.30
C GLN A 18 -3.16 6.06 -6.96
N GLY A 19 -3.11 4.88 -6.36
CA GLY A 19 -3.63 3.65 -6.94
C GLY A 19 -4.30 2.74 -5.91
N VAL A 20 -5.21 1.90 -6.40
CA VAL A 20 -6.00 0.98 -5.58
C VAL A 20 -6.17 -0.37 -6.27
N VAL A 21 -6.12 -1.44 -5.49
CA VAL A 21 -6.52 -2.79 -5.91
C VAL A 21 -7.36 -3.44 -4.82
N VAL A 22 -8.28 -4.33 -5.21
CA VAL A 22 -9.14 -5.06 -4.29
C VAL A 22 -8.96 -6.55 -4.52
N ASP A 23 -8.74 -7.32 -3.46
CA ASP A 23 -8.63 -8.77 -3.54
C ASP A 23 -10.01 -9.46 -3.64
N GLN A 24 -10.03 -10.78 -3.78
CA GLN A 24 -11.28 -11.56 -3.86
C GLN A 24 -12.09 -11.58 -2.56
N LEU A 25 -11.46 -11.26 -1.42
CA LEU A 25 -12.11 -11.17 -0.11
C LEU A 25 -12.72 -9.77 0.12
N GLY A 26 -12.45 -8.81 -0.78
CA GLY A 26 -12.87 -7.42 -0.67
C GLY A 26 -11.95 -6.56 0.18
N THR A 27 -10.73 -7.02 0.48
CA THR A 27 -9.69 -6.19 1.10
C THR A 27 -9.22 -5.15 0.10
N VAL A 28 -9.20 -3.88 0.51
CA VAL A 28 -8.72 -2.76 -0.30
C VAL A 28 -7.26 -2.50 0.02
N TYR A 29 -6.44 -2.35 -1.01
CA TYR A 29 -5.04 -1.96 -0.89
C TYR A 29 -4.82 -0.64 -1.60
N VAL A 30 -4.19 0.32 -0.94
CA VAL A 30 -4.02 1.68 -1.45
C VAL A 30 -2.54 2.04 -1.47
N ALA A 31 -2.07 2.57 -2.61
CA ALA A 31 -0.78 3.23 -2.71
C ALA A 31 -0.93 4.65 -2.15
N ASP A 32 -0.47 4.82 -0.92
CA ASP A 32 -0.52 6.07 -0.18
C ASP A 32 0.73 6.89 -0.51
N GLY A 33 0.71 7.50 -1.70
CA GLY A 33 1.88 8.01 -2.40
C GLY A 33 2.63 9.11 -1.64
N GLY A 34 1.91 9.97 -0.91
CA GLY A 34 2.50 11.03 -0.09
C GLY A 34 3.11 10.54 1.23
N ASN A 35 2.82 9.29 1.62
CA ASN A 35 3.34 8.66 2.83
C ASN A 35 4.31 7.49 2.54
N ASP A 36 4.70 7.29 1.27
CA ASP A 36 5.64 6.25 0.83
C ASP A 36 5.32 4.84 1.37
N ARG A 37 4.03 4.47 1.32
CA ARG A 37 3.54 3.21 1.91
C ARG A 37 2.40 2.60 1.12
N ILE A 38 2.22 1.30 1.30
CA ILE A 38 1.03 0.57 0.87
C ILE A 38 0.19 0.24 2.09
N MET A 39 -1.05 0.68 2.07
CA MET A 39 -2.02 0.44 3.13
C MET A 39 -2.94 -0.72 2.78
N ARG A 40 -3.38 -1.47 3.79
CA ARG A 40 -4.34 -2.57 3.69
C ARG A 40 -5.56 -2.30 4.57
N TRP A 41 -6.74 -2.40 3.97
CA TRP A 41 -8.06 -2.26 4.60
C TRP A 41 -8.89 -3.52 4.36
N PRO A 42 -8.93 -4.46 5.31
CA PRO A 42 -9.81 -5.62 5.20
C PRO A 42 -11.28 -5.21 5.25
N LYS A 43 -12.12 -5.93 4.51
CA LYS A 43 -13.56 -5.68 4.48
C LYS A 43 -14.16 -5.80 5.88
N GLY A 44 -14.77 -4.71 6.37
CA GLY A 44 -15.41 -4.68 7.68
C GLY A 44 -14.45 -4.70 8.87
N ALA A 45 -13.14 -4.54 8.66
CA ALA A 45 -12.19 -4.44 9.74
C ALA A 45 -12.27 -3.11 10.48
N THR A 46 -11.90 -3.15 11.76
CA THR A 46 -11.66 -1.98 12.62
C THR A 46 -10.18 -1.63 12.71
N GLN A 47 -9.33 -2.35 11.98
CA GLN A 47 -7.88 -2.22 12.03
C GLN A 47 -7.28 -2.25 10.63
N GLU A 48 -6.57 -1.18 10.33
CA GLU A 48 -5.74 -0.97 9.15
C GLU A 48 -4.28 -1.31 9.42
N SER A 49 -3.55 -1.63 8.35
CA SER A 49 -2.12 -1.92 8.48
C SER A 49 -1.33 -1.41 7.29
N VAL A 50 -0.11 -0.94 7.56
CA VAL A 50 0.93 -0.80 6.53
C VAL A 50 1.45 -2.18 6.19
N ILE A 51 1.51 -2.53 4.90
CA ILE A 51 2.03 -3.84 4.45
C ILE A 51 3.38 -3.74 3.74
N VAL A 52 3.72 -2.56 3.21
CA VAL A 52 5.00 -2.26 2.54
C VAL A 52 5.31 -0.77 2.74
N GLY A 53 6.57 -0.40 2.98
CA GLY A 53 6.99 0.99 3.17
C GLY A 53 6.58 1.56 4.53
N GLY A 54 6.40 2.88 4.59
CA GLY A 54 6.02 3.59 5.83
C GLY A 54 7.15 3.78 6.85
N ASN A 55 8.37 3.37 6.50
CA ASN A 55 9.60 3.56 7.27
C ASN A 55 10.50 4.65 6.65
N GLY A 56 9.89 5.62 5.98
CA GLY A 56 10.54 6.73 5.29
C GLY A 56 10.84 6.43 3.81
N GLU A 57 10.82 7.50 3.01
CA GLU A 57 11.21 7.49 1.60
C GLU A 57 12.60 6.85 1.42
N GLY A 58 12.78 6.01 0.41
CA GLY A 58 14.10 5.51 0.05
C GLY A 58 14.12 4.33 -0.91
N GLY A 59 15.34 3.90 -1.27
CA GLY A 59 15.59 2.86 -2.26
C GLY A 59 15.86 1.46 -1.70
N GLN A 60 15.82 1.27 -0.38
CA GLN A 60 15.99 -0.06 0.22
C GLN A 60 14.83 -0.99 -0.16
N SER A 61 15.01 -2.32 0.00
CA SER A 61 14.03 -3.33 -0.40
C SER A 61 12.69 -3.25 0.34
N ASN A 62 12.64 -2.56 1.49
CA ASN A 62 11.42 -2.32 2.27
C ASN A 62 10.96 -0.86 2.23
N GLN A 63 11.66 0.01 1.50
CA GLN A 63 11.30 1.42 1.32
C GLN A 63 10.68 1.64 -0.07
N LEU A 64 9.92 2.73 -0.17
CA LEU A 64 9.27 3.20 -1.39
C LEU A 64 9.57 4.70 -1.58
N ASN A 65 9.32 5.20 -2.78
CA ASN A 65 9.34 6.61 -3.12
C ASN A 65 8.18 6.88 -4.09
N GLY A 66 7.12 7.50 -3.59
CA GLY A 66 5.92 7.82 -4.37
C GLY A 66 5.27 6.58 -5.03
N PRO A 67 4.87 5.55 -4.27
CA PRO A 67 4.20 4.39 -4.86
C PRO A 67 2.94 4.80 -5.63
N PHE A 68 2.72 4.18 -6.79
CA PHE A 68 1.67 4.59 -7.72
C PHE A 68 0.69 3.45 -8.02
N GLY A 69 1.03 2.58 -8.96
CA GLY A 69 0.17 1.49 -9.43
C GLY A 69 0.38 0.21 -8.61
N LEU A 70 -0.72 -0.52 -8.40
CA LEU A 70 -0.74 -1.81 -7.70
C LEU A 70 -1.38 -2.89 -8.58
N SER A 71 -0.85 -4.10 -8.52
CA SER A 71 -1.49 -5.28 -9.11
C SER A 71 -1.14 -6.55 -8.35
N PHE A 72 -2.03 -7.54 -8.36
CA PHE A 72 -1.75 -8.87 -7.85
C PHE A 72 -1.35 -9.84 -8.96
N ASP A 73 -0.50 -10.81 -8.64
CA ASP A 73 -0.40 -12.04 -9.43
C ASP A 73 -1.34 -13.14 -8.90
N ARG A 74 -1.42 -14.24 -9.64
CA ARG A 74 -2.27 -15.40 -9.28
C ARG A 74 -1.86 -16.11 -7.99
N HIS A 75 -0.68 -15.81 -7.44
CA HIS A 75 -0.18 -16.39 -6.19
C HIS A 75 -0.27 -15.40 -5.02
N GLY A 76 -1.04 -14.32 -5.17
CA GLY A 76 -1.27 -13.35 -4.09
C GLY A 76 -0.15 -12.34 -3.88
N ASN A 77 0.90 -12.34 -4.71
CA ASN A 77 1.96 -11.34 -4.56
C ASN A 77 1.51 -9.99 -5.12
N ILE A 78 1.82 -8.91 -4.40
CA ILE A 78 1.57 -7.55 -4.86
C ILE A 78 2.78 -7.02 -5.63
N TYR A 79 2.50 -6.40 -6.77
CA TYR A 79 3.45 -5.64 -7.58
C TYR A 79 3.16 -4.17 -7.39
N ILE A 80 4.19 -3.40 -7.08
CA ILE A 80 4.11 -1.98 -6.75
C ILE A 80 4.98 -1.21 -7.73
N VAL A 81 4.39 -0.25 -8.43
CA VAL A 81 5.14 0.77 -9.17
C VAL A 81 5.71 1.75 -8.14
N ASP A 82 7.01 1.65 -7.91
CA ASP A 82 7.78 2.51 -7.01
C ASP A 82 8.35 3.66 -7.84
N TRP A 83 7.48 4.63 -8.14
CA TRP A 83 7.64 5.57 -9.23
C TRP A 83 8.89 6.46 -9.09
N GLY A 84 9.13 6.99 -7.89
CA GLY A 84 10.29 7.84 -7.60
C GLY A 84 11.62 7.07 -7.62
N ASN A 85 11.58 5.76 -7.40
CA ASN A 85 12.76 4.88 -7.49
C ASN A 85 12.93 4.23 -8.87
N HIS A 86 12.07 4.55 -9.85
CA HIS A 86 12.14 4.03 -11.22
C HIS A 86 12.16 2.50 -11.31
N ARG A 87 11.41 1.83 -10.44
CA ARG A 87 11.37 0.36 -10.39
C ARG A 87 9.98 -0.19 -10.14
N VAL A 88 9.84 -1.49 -10.33
CA VAL A 88 8.69 -2.27 -9.87
C VAL A 88 9.19 -3.27 -8.83
N GLN A 89 8.55 -3.29 -7.67
CA GLN A 89 8.86 -4.24 -6.61
C GLN A 89 7.75 -5.27 -6.44
N LYS A 90 8.13 -6.49 -6.06
CA LYS A 90 7.22 -7.60 -5.78
C LYS A 90 7.32 -7.97 -4.31
N PHE A 91 6.18 -8.05 -3.64
CA PHE A 91 6.10 -8.51 -2.25
C PHE A 91 5.12 -9.66 -2.13
N ASN A 92 5.51 -10.68 -1.35
CA ASN A 92 4.56 -11.64 -0.83
C ASN A 92 3.91 -11.03 0.41
N ILE A 93 2.58 -10.89 0.39
CA ILE A 93 1.82 -10.25 1.47
C ILE A 93 0.90 -11.25 2.19
N ASP A 94 1.03 -12.54 1.88
CA ASP A 94 0.28 -13.63 2.52
C ASP A 94 0.90 -14.05 3.86
N SER A 95 1.88 -13.30 4.36
CA SER A 95 2.54 -13.56 5.64
C SER A 95 1.70 -13.01 6.79
N THR A 96 0.63 -13.71 7.15
CA THR A 96 0.16 -13.71 8.54
C THR A 96 1.18 -14.50 9.37
N THR A 97 2.20 -13.80 9.86
CA THR A 97 2.98 -14.23 11.03
C THR A 97 3.08 -13.07 12.00
#